data_AF-A0A351HDV4-F1
#
_entry.id   AF-A0A351HDV4-F1
#
_cell.length_a   1.000
_cell.length_b   1.000
_cell.length_c   1.000
_cell.angle_alpha   90.00
_cell.angle_beta   90.00
_cell.angle_gamma   90.00
#
_symmetry.space_group_name_H-M   'P 1'
#
loop_
_entity.id
_entity.type
_entity.pdbx_description
1 polymer ?
#
loop_
_entity_poly.entity_id
_entity_poly.type
_entity_poly.pdbx_seq_one_letter_code
_entity_poly.pdbx_strand_id
1 'polypeptide(L)'
;MEKIKSLLLPLALVFGAIAVFEFGARYGATNMRAYAIASELQFPLRIYAQAQSNMDAGSEETFALLIDHGIAAGAMHRKIWYLDKEARANLDKMLAYALSVRGDAVAMRFASMEGSEEIPKLNKAKLSEIREAVIEAKTELIDHAPSVADQEAAAAK
;
A
#
# COMPACT_ATOMS: atom_id res chain seq x y z
N MET A 1 -13.03 -23.43 -43.26
CA MET A 1 -11.82 -23.16 -42.45
C MET A 1 -11.18 -21.81 -42.79
N GLU A 2 -11.01 -21.46 -44.07
CA GLU A 2 -10.49 -20.15 -44.53
C GLU A 2 -11.18 -18.93 -43.88
N LYS A 3 -12.52 -18.89 -43.85
CA LYS A 3 -13.30 -17.79 -43.26
C LYS A 3 -13.09 -17.60 -41.75
N ILE A 4 -12.80 -18.67 -41.01
CA ILE A 4 -12.53 -18.58 -39.56
C ILE A 4 -11.13 -18.00 -39.37
N LYS A 5 -10.14 -18.46 -40.15
CA LYS A 5 -8.78 -17.89 -40.13
C LYS A 5 -8.76 -16.41 -40.50
N SER A 6 -9.56 -15.97 -41.49
CA SER A 6 -9.63 -14.56 -41.86
C SER A 6 -10.29 -13.67 -40.81
N LEU A 7 -11.10 -14.24 -39.91
CA LEU A 7 -11.72 -13.53 -38.79
C LEU A 7 -10.80 -13.46 -37.55
N LEU A 8 -9.83 -14.37 -37.40
CA LEU A 8 -8.92 -14.38 -36.25
C LEU A 8 -8.02 -13.13 -36.20
N LEU A 9 -7.54 -12.65 -37.34
CA LEU A 9 -6.65 -11.49 -37.40
C LEU A 9 -7.33 -10.18 -36.91
N PRO A 10 -8.49 -9.77 -37.44
CA PRO A 10 -9.19 -8.58 -36.94
C PRO A 10 -9.65 -8.75 -35.49
N LEU A 11 -10.06 -9.97 -35.08
CA LEU A 11 -10.47 -10.23 -33.70
C LEU A 11 -9.29 -10.10 -32.72
N ALA A 12 -8.11 -10.61 -33.08
CA ALA A 12 -6.88 -10.44 -32.30
C ALA A 12 -6.47 -8.97 -32.20
N LEU A 13 -6.71 -8.18 -33.26
CA LEU A 13 -6.45 -6.74 -33.26
C LEU A 13 -7.36 -5.99 -32.28
N VAL A 14 -8.65 -6.33 -32.25
CA VAL A 14 -9.62 -5.77 -31.28
C VAL A 14 -9.26 -6.16 -29.85
N PHE A 15 -8.95 -7.44 -29.59
CA PHE A 15 -8.53 -7.89 -28.26
C PHE A 15 -7.20 -7.24 -27.84
N GLY A 16 -6.26 -7.08 -28.76
CA GLY A 16 -5.00 -6.38 -28.51
C GLY A 16 -5.23 -4.91 -28.13
N ALA A 17 -6.11 -4.21 -28.85
CA ALA A 17 -6.45 -2.82 -28.54
C ALA A 17 -7.12 -2.67 -27.16
N ILE A 18 -8.07 -3.56 -26.83
CA ILE A 18 -8.73 -3.58 -25.50
C ILE A 18 -7.69 -3.85 -24.40
N ALA A 19 -6.81 -4.83 -24.60
CA ALA A 19 -5.78 -5.18 -23.63
C ALA A 19 -4.82 -4.01 -23.37
N VAL A 20 -4.37 -3.29 -24.40
CA VAL A 20 -3.49 -2.12 -24.26
C VAL A 20 -4.20 -0.99 -23.50
N PHE A 21 -5.46 -0.73 -23.82
CA PHE A 21 -6.21 0.34 -23.16
C PHE A 21 -6.51 0.01 -21.69
N GLU A 22 -7.00 -1.20 -21.39
CA GLU A 22 -7.27 -1.61 -20.02
C GLU A 22 -6.00 -1.68 -19.18
N PHE A 23 -4.91 -2.22 -19.73
CA PHE A 23 -3.64 -2.29 -19.02
C PHE A 23 -3.08 -0.89 -18.76
N GLY A 24 -3.10 0.00 -19.76
CA GLY A 24 -2.65 1.38 -19.62
C GLY A 24 -3.45 2.18 -18.58
N ALA A 25 -4.79 2.07 -18.62
CA ALA A 25 -5.67 2.74 -17.67
C ALA A 25 -5.50 2.22 -16.24
N ARG A 26 -5.43 0.89 -16.06
CA ARG A 26 -5.19 0.28 -14.74
C ARG A 26 -3.80 0.62 -14.21
N TYR A 27 -2.78 0.62 -15.07
CA TYR A 27 -1.41 1.01 -14.69
C TYR A 27 -1.38 2.45 -14.19
N GLY A 28 -1.93 3.40 -14.95
CA GLY A 28 -2.01 4.80 -14.55
C GLY A 28 -2.77 5.00 -13.23
N ALA A 29 -3.96 4.39 -13.10
CA ALA A 29 -4.77 4.48 -11.88
C ALA A 29 -4.07 3.89 -10.66
N THR A 30 -3.36 2.76 -10.83
CA THR A 30 -2.64 2.09 -9.76
C THR A 30 -1.47 2.93 -9.25
N ASN A 31 -0.71 3.55 -10.16
CA ASN A 31 0.40 4.43 -9.77
C ASN A 31 -0.10 5.70 -9.09
N MET A 32 -1.15 6.33 -9.64
CA MET A 32 -1.78 7.49 -9.00
C MET A 32 -2.32 7.16 -7.61
N ARG A 33 -2.85 5.94 -7.40
CA ARG A 33 -3.30 5.52 -6.08
C ARG A 33 -2.16 5.38 -5.08
N ALA A 34 -0.97 4.95 -5.50
CA ALA A 34 0.20 4.93 -4.62
C ALA A 34 0.59 6.34 -4.14
N TYR A 35 0.62 7.31 -5.06
CA TYR A 35 0.83 8.73 -4.71
C TYR A 35 -0.25 9.29 -3.81
N ALA A 36 -1.52 8.95 -4.08
CA ALA A 36 -2.65 9.39 -3.28
C ALA A 36 -2.55 8.86 -1.85
N ILE A 37 -2.30 7.55 -1.65
CA ILE A 37 -2.13 6.96 -0.32
C ILE A 37 -0.97 7.64 0.43
N ALA A 38 0.17 7.84 -0.24
CA ALA A 38 1.31 8.54 0.37
C ALA A 38 0.95 9.97 0.79
N SER A 39 0.17 10.70 -0.02
CA SER A 39 -0.26 12.07 0.28
C SER A 39 -1.32 12.12 1.38
N GLU A 40 -2.28 11.20 1.37
CA GLU A 40 -3.34 11.04 2.38
C GLU A 40 -2.73 10.76 3.77
N LEU A 41 -1.60 10.04 3.83
CA LEU A 41 -0.88 9.73 5.07
C LEU A 41 -0.12 10.92 5.68
N GLN A 42 0.32 11.90 4.87
CA GLN A 42 1.21 12.98 5.32
C GLN A 42 0.59 13.83 6.43
N PHE A 43 -0.64 14.29 6.23
CA PHE A 43 -1.32 15.17 7.17
C PHE A 43 -1.54 14.51 8.54
N PRO A 44 -2.21 13.34 8.64
CA PRO A 44 -2.46 12.73 9.95
C PRO A 44 -1.15 12.33 10.65
N LEU A 45 -0.14 11.83 9.93
CA LEU A 45 1.16 11.51 10.52
C LEU A 45 1.87 12.73 11.09
N ARG A 46 1.86 13.86 10.37
CA ARG A 46 2.49 15.10 10.85
C ARG A 46 1.82 15.59 12.13
N ILE A 47 0.50 15.61 12.15
CA ILE A 47 -0.27 16.06 13.31
C ILE A 47 -0.04 15.14 14.50
N TYR A 48 -0.11 13.82 14.30
CA TYR A 48 0.15 12.83 15.32
C TYR A 48 1.57 12.98 15.89
N ALA A 49 2.60 12.95 15.05
CA ALA A 49 3.99 13.04 15.51
C ALA A 49 4.33 14.36 16.24
N GLN A 50 3.69 15.48 15.88
CA GLN A 50 3.97 16.79 16.48
C GLN A 50 3.16 17.09 17.74
N ALA A 51 1.92 16.60 17.81
CA ALA A 51 0.97 17.05 18.81
C ALA A 51 0.41 15.93 19.69
N GLN A 52 0.80 14.66 19.50
CA GLN A 52 0.27 13.52 20.26
C GLN A 52 0.23 13.77 21.77
N SER A 53 1.31 14.28 22.37
CA SER A 53 1.38 14.50 23.83
C SER A 53 0.38 15.55 24.35
N ASN A 54 -0.16 16.38 23.47
CA ASN A 54 -1.09 17.47 23.78
C ASN A 54 -2.50 17.21 23.21
N MET A 55 -2.72 16.06 22.56
CA MET A 55 -4.04 15.66 22.07
C MET A 55 -4.90 15.13 23.20
N ASP A 56 -6.19 15.43 23.16
CA ASP A 56 -7.16 14.67 23.95
C ASP A 56 -7.27 13.23 23.40
N ALA A 57 -7.72 12.31 24.25
CA ALA A 57 -7.80 10.88 23.91
C ALA A 57 -8.67 10.59 22.67
N GLY A 58 -9.73 11.37 22.43
CA GLY A 58 -10.61 11.19 21.28
C GLY A 58 -9.92 11.60 19.98
N SER A 59 -9.22 12.73 19.99
CA SER A 59 -8.39 13.17 18.86
C SER A 59 -7.25 12.18 18.58
N GLU A 60 -6.57 11.71 19.62
CA GLU A 60 -5.48 10.75 19.47
C GLU A 60 -5.95 9.45 18.80
N GLU A 61 -7.05 8.86 19.28
CA GLU A 61 -7.62 7.64 18.67
C GLU A 61 -8.09 7.89 17.23
N THR A 62 -8.64 9.07 16.94
CA THR A 62 -9.07 9.43 15.58
C THR A 62 -7.89 9.50 14.61
N PHE A 63 -6.79 10.15 15.00
CA PHE A 63 -5.59 10.21 14.16
C PHE A 63 -4.91 8.86 14.04
N ALA A 64 -4.85 8.10 15.14
CA ALA A 64 -4.39 6.71 15.14
C ALA A 64 -5.16 5.87 14.13
N LEU A 65 -6.49 5.92 14.15
CA LEU A 65 -7.38 5.28 13.18
C LEU A 65 -7.04 5.62 11.72
N LEU A 66 -6.87 6.90 11.43
CA LEU A 66 -6.55 7.37 10.08
C LEU A 66 -5.19 6.86 9.60
N ILE A 67 -4.19 6.90 10.47
CA ILE A 67 -2.84 6.40 10.18
C ILE A 67 -2.87 4.89 9.96
N ASP A 68 -3.53 4.14 10.85
CA ASP A 68 -3.59 2.68 10.81
C ASP A 68 -4.28 2.20 9.52
N HIS A 69 -5.37 2.87 9.09
CA HIS A 69 -6.00 2.60 7.81
C HIS A 69 -5.10 2.95 6.62
N GLY A 70 -4.38 4.07 6.67
CA GLY A 70 -3.45 4.44 5.61
C GLY A 70 -2.27 3.47 5.48
N ILE A 71 -1.74 3.00 6.61
CA ILE A 71 -0.70 1.96 6.65
C ILE A 71 -1.22 0.66 6.05
N ALA A 72 -2.40 0.20 6.44
CA ALA A 72 -3.02 -0.99 5.87
C ALA A 72 -3.25 -0.85 4.35
N ALA A 73 -3.81 0.27 3.91
CA ALA A 73 -4.06 0.53 2.49
C ALA A 73 -2.76 0.55 1.69
N GLY A 74 -1.72 1.23 2.19
CA GLY A 74 -0.43 1.30 1.53
C GLY A 74 0.29 -0.04 1.50
N ALA A 75 0.32 -0.77 2.61
CA ALA A 75 0.92 -2.10 2.68
C ALA A 75 0.26 -3.08 1.68
N MET A 76 -1.07 -3.06 1.59
CA MET A 76 -1.80 -3.84 0.59
C MET A 76 -1.50 -3.40 -0.84
N HIS A 77 -1.41 -2.09 -1.07
CA HIS A 77 -1.12 -1.54 -2.40
C HIS A 77 0.29 -1.89 -2.89
N ARG A 78 1.28 -1.97 -1.99
CA ARG A 78 2.65 -2.41 -2.29
C ARG A 78 2.73 -3.82 -2.89
N LYS A 79 1.75 -4.69 -2.60
CA LYS A 79 1.71 -6.06 -3.16
C LYS A 79 1.38 -6.09 -4.65
N ILE A 80 1.03 -4.95 -5.26
CA ILE A 80 0.79 -4.86 -6.70
C ILE A 80 2.12 -4.90 -7.47
N TRP A 81 2.29 -5.93 -8.29
CA TRP A 81 3.55 -6.21 -8.98
C TRP A 81 3.98 -5.19 -10.04
N TYR A 82 3.04 -4.43 -10.61
CA TYR A 82 3.27 -3.50 -11.72
C TYR A 82 3.25 -2.02 -11.30
N LEU A 83 3.61 -1.71 -10.05
CA LEU A 83 3.84 -0.34 -9.65
C LEU A 83 5.06 0.25 -10.36
N ASP A 84 4.90 1.47 -10.88
CA ASP A 84 6.01 2.30 -11.32
C ASP A 84 7.03 2.49 -10.18
N LYS A 85 8.32 2.57 -10.54
CA LYS A 85 9.40 2.65 -9.56
C LYS A 85 9.31 3.90 -8.70
N GLU A 86 8.96 5.05 -9.28
CA GLU A 86 8.84 6.30 -8.53
C GLU A 86 7.59 6.30 -7.66
N ALA A 87 6.47 5.79 -8.19
CA ALA A 87 5.23 5.64 -7.42
C ALA A 87 5.44 4.73 -6.20
N ARG A 88 6.13 3.60 -6.39
CA ARG A 88 6.51 2.69 -5.30
C ARG A 88 7.47 3.34 -4.33
N ALA A 89 8.52 4.02 -4.79
CA ALA A 89 9.49 4.67 -3.90
C ALA A 89 8.84 5.76 -3.03
N ASN A 90 7.92 6.54 -3.59
CA ASN A 90 7.18 7.55 -2.83
C ASN A 90 6.26 6.93 -1.77
N LEU A 91 5.56 5.85 -2.14
CA LEU A 91 4.74 5.09 -1.21
C LEU A 91 5.59 4.46 -0.10
N ASP A 92 6.70 3.80 -0.46
CA ASP A 92 7.61 3.12 0.46
C ASP A 92 8.25 4.11 1.44
N LYS A 93 8.67 5.29 0.98
CA LYS A 93 9.20 6.34 1.85
C LYS A 93 8.17 6.80 2.89
N MET A 94 6.93 7.03 2.48
CA MET A 94 5.88 7.46 3.40
C MET A 94 5.50 6.33 4.37
N LEU A 95 5.40 5.09 3.86
CA LEU A 95 5.07 3.94 4.69
C LEU A 95 6.16 3.61 5.69
N ALA A 96 7.44 3.73 5.32
CA ALA A 96 8.54 3.57 6.27
C ALA A 96 8.40 4.56 7.43
N TYR A 97 8.14 5.83 7.13
CA TYR A 97 7.88 6.81 8.19
C TYR A 97 6.65 6.43 9.03
N ALA A 98 5.52 6.09 8.39
CA ALA A 98 4.29 5.70 9.09
C ALA A 98 4.48 4.48 10.02
N LEU A 99 5.17 3.45 9.52
CA LEU A 99 5.48 2.23 10.24
C LEU A 99 6.46 2.47 11.39
N SER A 100 7.39 3.43 11.26
CA SER A 100 8.25 3.84 12.37
C SER A 100 7.49 4.52 13.51
N VAL A 101 6.38 5.21 13.20
CA VAL A 101 5.57 5.93 14.19
C VAL A 101 4.53 5.01 14.85
N ARG A 102 3.88 4.13 14.08
CA ARG A 102 2.75 3.31 14.57
C ARG A 102 2.76 1.82 14.17
N GLY A 103 3.82 1.31 13.54
CA GLY A 103 3.83 -0.04 12.95
C GLY A 103 3.45 -1.17 13.92
N ASP A 104 3.97 -1.13 15.16
CA ASP A 104 3.63 -2.13 16.19
C ASP A 104 2.17 -2.03 16.63
N ALA A 105 1.68 -0.81 16.85
CA ALA A 105 0.30 -0.56 17.23
C ALA A 105 -0.69 -1.04 16.16
N VAL A 106 -0.38 -0.81 14.88
CA VAL A 106 -1.18 -1.29 13.74
C VAL A 106 -1.25 -2.82 13.72
N ALA A 107 -0.11 -3.50 13.84
CA ALA A 107 -0.06 -4.96 13.82
C ALA A 107 -0.89 -5.57 14.97
N MET A 108 -0.78 -5.00 16.18
CA MET A 108 -1.58 -5.41 17.34
C MET A 108 -3.08 -5.16 17.12
N ARG A 109 -3.44 -4.02 16.53
CA ARG A 109 -4.83 -3.64 16.26
C ARG A 109 -5.51 -4.61 15.31
N PHE A 110 -4.90 -4.93 14.17
CA PHE A 110 -5.47 -5.90 13.23
C PHE A 110 -5.52 -7.32 13.82
N ALA A 111 -4.55 -7.71 14.66
CA ALA A 111 -4.61 -8.97 15.39
C ALA A 111 -5.77 -9.01 16.40
N SER A 112 -6.04 -7.91 17.11
CA SER A 112 -7.19 -7.83 18.03
C SER A 112 -8.54 -7.89 17.31
N MET A 113 -8.65 -7.31 16.11
CA MET A 113 -9.87 -7.38 15.29
C MET A 113 -10.16 -8.80 14.78
N GLU A 114 -9.13 -9.58 14.48
CA GLU A 114 -9.28 -10.99 14.08
C GLU A 114 -9.82 -11.87 15.23
N GLY A 115 -9.41 -11.55 16.47
CA GLY A 115 -9.83 -12.25 17.69
C GLY A 115 -11.20 -11.84 18.24
N SER A 116 -11.82 -10.78 17.72
CA SER A 116 -13.14 -10.32 18.15
C SER A 116 -14.25 -11.24 17.62
N GLU A 117 -15.26 -11.54 18.45
CA GLU A 117 -16.50 -12.21 18.01
C GLU A 117 -17.48 -11.23 17.34
N GLU A 118 -17.34 -9.93 17.61
CA GLU A 118 -18.05 -8.86 16.92
C GLU A 118 -17.29 -8.48 15.65
N ILE A 119 -17.44 -9.27 14.58
CA ILE A 119 -16.98 -8.88 13.25
C ILE A 119 -18.18 -8.65 12.33
N PRO A 120 -18.70 -7.41 12.24
CA PRO A 120 -19.57 -7.03 11.16
C PRO A 120 -18.72 -6.66 9.93
N LYS A 121 -18.95 -7.33 8.79
CA LYS A 121 -18.58 -6.97 7.39
C LYS A 121 -17.16 -7.25 6.86
N LEU A 122 -16.11 -7.46 7.65
CA LEU A 122 -14.79 -7.87 7.11
C LEU A 122 -14.58 -9.38 7.26
N ASN A 123 -14.39 -10.09 6.15
CA ASN A 123 -14.05 -11.51 6.16
C ASN A 123 -12.70 -11.70 6.91
N LYS A 124 -12.62 -12.64 7.87
CA LYS A 124 -11.38 -12.96 8.62
C LYS A 124 -10.17 -13.16 7.70
N ALA A 125 -10.37 -13.75 6.52
CA ALA A 125 -9.33 -13.90 5.50
C ALA A 125 -8.72 -12.56 5.05
N LYS A 126 -9.55 -11.52 4.90
CA LYS A 126 -9.08 -10.18 4.50
C LYS A 126 -8.30 -9.50 5.61
N LEU A 127 -8.68 -9.72 6.88
CA LEU A 127 -7.94 -9.20 8.03
C LEU A 127 -6.55 -9.86 8.14
N SER A 128 -6.45 -11.18 7.92
CA SER A 128 -5.14 -11.85 7.88
C SER A 128 -4.28 -11.30 6.74
N GLU A 129 -4.85 -11.12 5.55
CA GLU A 129 -4.13 -10.56 4.39
C GLU A 129 -3.58 -9.16 4.68
N ILE A 130 -4.37 -8.30 5.32
CA ILE A 130 -3.93 -6.96 5.74
C ILE A 130 -2.81 -7.06 6.77
N ARG A 131 -2.96 -7.91 7.79
CA ARG A 131 -1.94 -8.09 8.83
C ARG A 131 -0.62 -8.56 8.22
N GLU A 132 -0.66 -9.57 7.36
CA GLU A 132 0.50 -10.10 6.66
C GLU A 132 1.18 -9.03 5.81
N ALA A 133 0.40 -8.24 5.06
CA ALA A 133 0.93 -7.15 4.26
C ALA A 133 1.64 -6.09 5.12
N VAL A 134 1.08 -5.75 6.30
CA VAL A 134 1.69 -4.79 7.23
C VAL A 134 2.99 -5.34 7.82
N ILE A 135 3.01 -6.61 8.23
CA ILE A 135 4.22 -7.27 8.77
C ILE A 135 5.31 -7.35 7.70
N GLU A 136 4.95 -7.75 6.48
CA GLU A 136 5.85 -7.82 5.32
C GLU A 136 6.42 -6.42 5.03
N ALA A 137 5.58 -5.39 4.98
CA ALA A 137 6.03 -4.02 4.77
C ALA A 137 6.94 -3.49 5.88
N LYS A 138 6.64 -3.80 7.15
CA LYS A 138 7.52 -3.45 8.27
C LYS A 138 8.88 -4.15 8.14
N THR A 139 8.87 -5.44 7.85
CA THR A 139 10.09 -6.23 7.70
C THR A 139 10.97 -5.66 6.59
N GLU A 140 10.39 -5.34 5.42
CA GLU A 140 11.13 -4.83 4.27
C GLU A 140 11.60 -3.37 4.43
N LEU A 141 10.75 -2.51 5.00
CA LEU A 141 10.98 -1.06 5.01
C LEU A 141 11.63 -0.54 6.29
N ILE A 142 11.61 -1.32 7.37
CA ILE A 142 12.17 -0.96 8.67
C ILE A 142 13.28 -1.95 9.05
N ASP A 143 12.93 -3.23 9.20
CA ASP A 143 13.84 -4.21 9.82
C ASP A 143 14.99 -4.63 8.89
N HIS A 144 14.73 -4.66 7.57
CA HIS A 144 15.70 -4.95 6.52
C HIS A 144 15.98 -3.74 5.62
N ALA A 145 15.69 -2.51 6.11
CA ALA A 145 16.01 -1.32 5.35
C ALA A 145 17.52 -1.29 5.06
N PRO A 146 17.95 -1.12 3.79
CA PRO A 146 19.36 -1.07 3.45
C PRO A 146 20.01 0.06 4.24
N SER A 147 21.14 -0.24 4.89
CA SER A 147 21.86 0.75 5.69
C SER A 147 22.34 1.89 4.78
N VAL A 148 22.63 3.05 5.36
CA VAL A 148 23.18 4.20 4.60
C VAL A 148 24.41 3.77 3.80
N ALA A 149 25.23 2.86 4.35
CA ALA A 149 26.39 2.29 3.68
C ALA A 149 26.04 1.43 2.44
N ASP A 150 24.94 0.69 2.48
CA ASP A 150 24.47 -0.13 1.36
C ASP A 150 23.89 0.73 0.22
N GLN A 151 23.30 1.87 0.57
CA GLN A 151 22.74 2.83 -0.40
C GLN A 151 23.85 3.61 -1.12
N GLU A 152 24.90 4.03 -0.41
CA GLU A 152 26.07 4.69 -0.99
C GLU A 152 26.84 3.75 -1.94
N ALA A 153 26.95 2.46 -1.59
CA ALA A 153 27.59 1.45 -2.44
C ALA A 153 26.79 1.14 -3.73
N ALA A 154 25.46 1.26 -3.69
CA ALA A 154 24.60 1.07 -4.86
C ALA A 154 24.56 2.29 -5.80
N ALA A 155 24.72 3.51 -5.26
CA ALA A 155 24.75 4.76 -6.05
C ALA A 155 26.11 5.05 -6.70
N ALA A 156 27.18 4.37 -6.24
CA ALA A 156 28.53 4.49 -6.79
C ALA A 156 28.84 3.51 -7.95
N LYS A 157 27.86 2.73 -8.39
CA LYS A 157 27.94 1.84 -9.56
C LYS A 157 27.11 2.37 -10.72
#